data_AF-A0AAW2TGA9-F1
#
_entry.id   AF-A0AAW2TGA9-F1
#
_cell.length_a   1.000
_cell.length_b   1.000
_cell.length_c   1.000
_cell.angle_alpha   90.00
_cell.angle_beta   90.00
_cell.angle_gamma   90.00
#
_symmetry.space_group_name_H-M   'P 1'
#
loop_
_entity.id
_entity.type
_entity.pdbx_description
1 polymer ?
#
loop_
_entity_poly.entity_id
_entity_poly.type
_entity_poly.pdbx_seq_one_letter_code
_entity_poly.pdbx_strand_id
1 'polypeptide(L)'
;MRPQNFIRELELTSVVEDYPKLRELIQKKDEIVSKSASHPMYYKCDLREHVLSPEFFGTKFDVILVDPPWEEYVHRAPGVTDHMEYWTFEEIMNLKIEAIADTPSFIFLWVGDGVGLEQGRQCLKKEHCLMGIKGTVRRSTDGHIIHANIDTDVIIAEEPPYGSTAKPEDMYRIIEHFALGRRRLELFGEDHNIRSGWLTVGKGLSSSNFNSEAYVRNFSDKDGKVWVGGGGRNPPPEAPHLVLTTPEIEALRPKSPMKNQQQMQQQQSASISLTTANSSNKRPTGNSPQNHNAPNLNQEASSSNIPSPAPWASPMEAFKGREGGHLPSDGQMYDMYGYNAQFGPPTGDFLDYESHRGMNML
;
A
#
# COMPACT_ATOMS: atom_id res chain seq x y z
N MET A 1 -1.53 -28.20 -16.58
CA MET A 1 -2.41 -27.13 -16.03
C MET A 1 -1.74 -26.53 -14.81
N ARG A 2 -1.82 -25.21 -14.62
CA ARG A 2 -1.17 -24.53 -13.48
C ARG A 2 -2.12 -24.53 -12.26
N PRO A 3 -1.62 -24.51 -11.01
CA PRO A 3 -2.46 -24.53 -9.82
C PRO A 3 -3.52 -23.41 -9.77
N GLN A 4 -3.18 -22.22 -10.26
CA GLN A 4 -4.11 -21.09 -10.29
C GLN A 4 -5.34 -21.30 -11.18
N ASN A 5 -5.28 -22.23 -12.16
CA ASN A 5 -6.41 -22.53 -13.05
C ASN A 5 -7.58 -23.18 -12.31
N PHE A 6 -7.39 -23.62 -11.06
CA PHE A 6 -8.43 -24.22 -10.22
C PHE A 6 -9.05 -23.25 -9.22
N ILE A 7 -8.56 -22.01 -9.15
CA ILE A 7 -9.18 -20.97 -8.34
C ILE A 7 -10.49 -20.57 -9.03
N ARG A 8 -11.58 -20.61 -8.27
CA ARG A 8 -12.93 -20.28 -8.74
C ARG A 8 -13.24 -18.83 -8.45
N GLU A 9 -14.30 -18.32 -9.08
CA GLU A 9 -14.83 -16.97 -8.84
C GLU A 9 -13.74 -15.89 -9.04
N LEU A 10 -13.06 -15.95 -10.19
CA LEU A 10 -12.00 -15.02 -10.54
C LEU A 10 -12.54 -13.68 -11.02
N GLU A 11 -13.70 -13.70 -11.69
CA GLU A 11 -14.35 -12.48 -12.13
C GLU A 11 -15.05 -11.82 -10.95
N LEU A 12 -14.83 -10.51 -10.81
CA LEU A 12 -15.45 -9.72 -9.75
C LEU A 12 -16.97 -9.89 -9.72
N THR A 13 -17.60 -9.98 -10.90
CA THR A 13 -19.03 -10.25 -11.11
C THR A 13 -19.49 -11.49 -10.36
N SER A 14 -18.73 -12.59 -10.47
CA SER A 14 -19.04 -13.85 -9.79
C SER A 14 -18.83 -13.80 -8.28
N VAL A 15 -17.76 -13.13 -7.81
CA VAL A 15 -17.51 -12.95 -6.37
C VAL A 15 -18.60 -12.12 -5.72
N VAL A 16 -19.07 -11.05 -6.37
CA VAL A 16 -20.02 -10.12 -5.75
C VAL A 16 -21.47 -10.61 -5.79
N GLU A 17 -21.79 -11.66 -6.56
CA GLU A 17 -23.14 -12.22 -6.63
C GLU A 17 -23.63 -12.76 -5.27
N ASP A 18 -22.77 -13.46 -4.55
CA ASP A 18 -23.10 -14.04 -3.24
C ASP A 18 -22.96 -13.06 -2.07
N TYR A 19 -22.35 -11.89 -2.30
CA TYR A 19 -22.06 -10.89 -1.27
C TYR A 19 -22.66 -9.52 -1.62
N PRO A 20 -23.99 -9.31 -1.43
CA PRO A 20 -24.69 -8.12 -1.91
C PRO A 20 -24.17 -6.80 -1.33
N LYS A 21 -23.69 -6.80 -0.08
CA LYS A 21 -23.07 -5.61 0.54
C LYS A 21 -21.72 -5.27 -0.07
N LEU A 22 -20.92 -6.28 -0.42
CA LEU A 22 -19.64 -6.06 -1.09
C LEU A 22 -19.88 -5.56 -2.51
N ARG A 23 -20.83 -6.16 -3.22
CA ARG A 23 -21.30 -5.68 -4.53
C ARG A 23 -21.69 -4.21 -4.50
N GLU A 24 -22.53 -3.84 -3.54
CA GLU A 24 -23.00 -2.46 -3.38
C GLU A 24 -21.85 -1.50 -3.08
N LEU A 25 -20.91 -1.89 -2.21
CA LEU A 25 -19.71 -1.09 -1.92
C LEU A 25 -18.88 -0.84 -3.18
N ILE A 26 -18.58 -1.90 -3.94
CA ILE A 26 -17.80 -1.82 -5.18
C ILE A 26 -18.52 -0.92 -6.19
N GLN A 27 -19.80 -1.18 -6.46
CA GLN A 27 -20.59 -0.39 -7.41
C GLN A 27 -20.61 1.11 -7.06
N LYS A 28 -20.81 1.45 -5.77
CA LYS A 28 -20.81 2.85 -5.33
C LYS A 28 -19.42 3.50 -5.45
N LYS A 29 -18.35 2.72 -5.26
CA LYS A 29 -16.98 3.22 -5.44
C LYS A 29 -16.65 3.44 -6.91
N ASP A 30 -16.99 2.51 -7.79
CA ASP A 30 -16.83 2.69 -9.23
C ASP A 30 -17.58 3.93 -9.72
N GLU A 31 -18.82 4.11 -9.24
CA GLU A 31 -19.66 5.25 -9.61
C GLU A 31 -19.04 6.59 -9.18
N ILE A 32 -18.54 6.70 -7.94
CA ILE A 32 -17.97 7.97 -7.46
C ILE A 32 -16.60 8.27 -8.04
N VAL A 33 -15.79 7.24 -8.31
CA VAL A 33 -14.51 7.38 -9.04
C VAL A 33 -14.80 7.87 -10.46
N SER A 34 -15.73 7.22 -11.18
CA SER A 34 -16.10 7.59 -12.55
C SER A 34 -16.63 9.02 -12.64
N LYS A 35 -17.54 9.42 -11.73
CA LYS A 35 -18.09 10.79 -11.69
C LYS A 35 -17.07 11.87 -11.37
N SER A 36 -15.99 11.52 -10.66
CA SER A 36 -14.93 12.45 -10.27
C SER A 36 -13.71 12.41 -11.20
N ALA A 37 -13.70 11.52 -12.19
CA ALA A 37 -12.60 11.36 -13.13
C ALA A 37 -12.44 12.61 -14.01
N SER A 38 -11.20 13.08 -14.18
CA SER A 38 -10.86 14.03 -15.23
C SER A 38 -10.95 13.36 -16.60
N HIS A 39 -11.05 14.16 -17.67
CA HIS A 39 -10.87 13.64 -19.02
C HIS A 39 -9.50 12.94 -19.14
N PRO A 40 -9.39 11.86 -19.93
CA PRO A 40 -8.11 11.20 -20.16
C PRO A 40 -7.13 12.18 -20.78
N MET A 41 -5.97 12.32 -20.15
CA MET A 41 -4.86 13.11 -20.69
C MET A 41 -3.66 12.22 -20.88
N TYR A 42 -2.87 12.51 -21.92
CA TYR A 42 -1.71 11.73 -22.25
C TYR A 42 -0.63 12.57 -22.93
N TYR A 43 0.62 12.21 -22.67
CA TYR A 43 1.79 12.93 -23.16
C TYR A 43 2.85 11.95 -23.66
N LYS A 44 3.02 11.91 -24.99
CA LYS A 44 4.09 11.17 -25.64
C LYS A 44 5.44 11.82 -25.37
N CYS A 45 6.35 11.12 -24.69
CA CYS A 45 7.74 11.52 -24.54
C CYS A 45 8.66 10.33 -24.26
N ASP A 46 9.96 10.52 -24.51
CA ASP A 46 10.99 9.60 -24.01
C ASP A 46 11.36 10.02 -22.58
N LEU A 47 11.09 9.14 -21.60
CA LEU A 47 11.37 9.39 -20.19
C LEU A 47 12.88 9.43 -19.88
N ARG A 48 13.76 8.99 -20.80
CA ARG A 48 15.21 9.17 -20.66
C ARG A 48 15.62 10.62 -20.84
N GLU A 49 14.89 11.34 -21.68
CA GLU A 49 15.19 12.73 -22.05
C GLU A 49 14.30 13.72 -21.30
N HIS A 50 13.12 13.27 -20.88
CA HIS A 50 12.12 14.11 -20.24
C HIS A 50 12.29 14.17 -18.72
N VAL A 51 12.56 15.37 -18.20
CA VAL A 51 12.67 15.61 -16.76
C VAL A 51 11.29 15.68 -16.12
N LEU A 52 11.00 14.77 -15.19
CA LEU A 52 9.78 14.80 -14.38
C LEU A 52 9.84 15.93 -13.35
N SER A 53 8.99 16.95 -13.52
CA SER A 53 8.98 18.11 -12.62
C SER A 53 7.55 18.64 -12.34
N PRO A 54 7.27 19.13 -11.13
CA PRO A 54 5.98 19.77 -10.83
C PRO A 54 5.69 21.00 -11.69
N GLU A 55 6.72 21.70 -12.16
CA GLU A 55 6.60 22.86 -13.04
C GLU A 55 6.04 22.46 -14.41
N PHE A 56 6.49 21.33 -14.96
CA PHE A 56 5.94 20.79 -16.20
C PHE A 56 4.49 20.32 -16.04
N PHE A 57 4.21 19.55 -14.99
CA PHE A 57 2.88 18.99 -14.78
C PHE A 57 1.87 20.00 -14.19
N GLY A 58 2.35 21.13 -13.66
CA GLY A 58 1.56 22.10 -12.90
C GLY A 58 1.12 21.61 -11.52
N THR A 59 1.47 20.38 -11.13
CA THR A 59 1.09 19.78 -9.85
C THR A 59 2.00 18.61 -9.48
N LYS A 60 1.82 18.09 -8.26
CA LYS A 60 2.33 16.79 -7.81
C LYS A 60 1.20 15.76 -7.83
N PHE A 61 1.56 14.49 -7.79
CA PHE A 61 0.60 13.39 -7.92
C PHE A 61 0.33 12.69 -6.58
N ASP A 62 -0.93 12.32 -6.40
CA ASP A 62 -1.40 11.54 -5.25
C ASP A 62 -1.05 10.05 -5.43
N VAL A 63 -1.07 9.60 -6.68
CA VAL A 63 -0.77 8.22 -7.07
C VAL A 63 0.10 8.21 -8.33
N ILE A 64 1.13 7.37 -8.33
CA ILE A 64 1.99 7.13 -9.49
C ILE A 64 2.05 5.62 -9.75
N LEU A 65 1.56 5.19 -10.91
CA LEU A 65 1.74 3.84 -11.45
C LEU A 65 2.96 3.85 -12.39
N VAL A 66 3.83 2.86 -12.25
CA VAL A 66 5.08 2.76 -13.02
C VAL A 66 5.21 1.33 -13.52
N ASP A 67 5.24 1.16 -14.84
CA ASP A 67 5.45 -0.12 -15.50
C ASP A 67 6.59 -0.02 -16.53
N PRO A 68 7.85 0.09 -16.07
CA PRO A 68 8.96 0.28 -16.99
C PRO A 68 9.15 -0.99 -17.84
N PRO A 69 9.61 -0.87 -19.09
CA PRO A 69 9.87 -2.02 -19.95
C PRO A 69 11.11 -2.77 -19.44
N TRP A 70 10.91 -3.69 -18.51
CA TRP A 70 11.99 -4.50 -17.94
C TRP A 70 12.61 -5.42 -19.00
N GLU A 71 13.92 -5.68 -18.88
CA GLU A 71 14.64 -6.60 -19.78
C GLU A 71 13.98 -7.99 -19.83
N GLU A 72 13.49 -8.49 -18.69
CA GLU A 72 12.77 -9.77 -18.63
C GLU A 72 11.48 -9.80 -19.47
N TYR A 73 10.84 -8.65 -19.71
CA TYR A 73 9.63 -8.58 -20.54
C TYR A 73 9.95 -8.88 -21.99
N VAL A 74 11.13 -8.44 -22.47
CA VAL A 74 11.64 -8.75 -23.80
C VAL A 74 11.87 -10.25 -23.96
N HIS A 75 12.41 -10.91 -22.93
CA HIS A 75 12.69 -12.35 -22.97
C HIS A 75 11.43 -13.22 -22.82
N ARG A 76 10.39 -12.75 -22.11
CA ARG A 76 9.13 -13.50 -21.93
C ARG A 76 8.16 -13.36 -23.09
N ALA A 77 8.33 -12.36 -23.96
CA ALA A 77 7.49 -12.10 -25.12
C ALA A 77 8.26 -12.35 -26.44
N PRO A 78 8.69 -13.60 -26.74
CA PRO A 78 9.39 -13.88 -27.99
C PRO A 78 8.53 -13.47 -29.19
N GLY A 79 9.14 -12.95 -30.27
CA GLY A 79 8.41 -12.50 -31.47
C GLY A 79 7.87 -11.07 -31.40
N VAL A 80 7.91 -10.40 -30.25
CA VAL A 80 7.96 -8.92 -30.21
C VAL A 80 9.36 -8.56 -30.66
N THR A 81 9.45 -7.86 -31.78
CA THR A 81 10.65 -7.53 -32.58
C THR A 81 11.97 -7.45 -31.80
N ASP A 82 13.09 -7.75 -32.46
CA ASP A 82 14.50 -7.53 -32.04
C ASP A 82 14.85 -6.06 -31.63
N HIS A 83 13.86 -5.21 -31.39
CA HIS A 83 13.92 -3.77 -31.19
C HIS A 83 13.14 -3.27 -29.96
N MET A 84 12.62 -4.15 -29.09
CA MET A 84 11.98 -3.67 -27.85
C MET A 84 13.05 -3.11 -26.91
N GLU A 85 13.13 -1.78 -26.82
CA GLU A 85 13.98 -1.10 -25.86
C GLU A 85 13.53 -1.42 -24.44
N TYR A 86 14.47 -1.81 -23.60
CA TYR A 86 14.24 -2.02 -22.17
C TYR A 86 14.93 -0.93 -21.35
N TRP A 87 14.56 -0.85 -20.07
CA TRP A 87 15.18 0.03 -19.10
C TRP A 87 15.96 -0.77 -18.06
N THR A 88 17.18 -0.30 -17.78
CA THR A 88 17.99 -0.84 -16.70
C THR A 88 17.49 -0.33 -15.34
N PHE A 89 17.82 -1.06 -14.27
CA PHE A 89 17.48 -0.65 -12.90
C PHE A 89 18.02 0.76 -12.56
N GLU A 90 19.23 1.09 -13.01
CA GLU A 90 19.83 2.42 -12.80
C GLU A 90 19.06 3.53 -13.50
N GLU A 91 18.65 3.32 -14.75
CA GLU A 91 17.82 4.28 -15.48
C GLU A 91 16.48 4.52 -14.79
N ILE A 92 15.84 3.46 -14.30
CA ILE A 92 14.55 3.55 -13.59
C ILE A 92 14.72 4.31 -12.27
N MET A 93 15.77 4.02 -11.49
CA MET A 93 16.08 4.78 -10.27
C MET A 93 16.32 6.26 -10.54
N ASN A 94 16.88 6.60 -11.71
CA ASN A 94 17.18 7.97 -12.09
C ASN A 94 15.95 8.80 -12.51
N LEU A 95 14.75 8.22 -12.58
CA LEU A 95 13.50 8.92 -12.94
C LEU A 95 13.06 10.02 -11.96
N LYS A 96 13.75 10.24 -10.83
CA LYS A 96 13.43 11.31 -9.84
C LYS A 96 11.93 11.37 -9.48
N ILE A 97 11.26 10.22 -9.38
CA ILE A 97 9.82 10.12 -9.11
C ILE A 97 9.42 10.89 -7.83
N GLU A 98 10.32 10.94 -6.84
CA GLU A 98 10.13 11.71 -5.62
C GLU A 98 9.83 13.20 -5.84
N ALA A 99 10.31 13.78 -6.93
CA ALA A 99 10.14 15.19 -7.27
C ALA A 99 8.68 15.50 -7.64
N ILE A 100 7.97 14.54 -8.23
CA ILE A 100 6.58 14.68 -8.67
C ILE A 100 5.57 14.00 -7.74
N ALA A 101 6.02 13.16 -6.80
CA ALA A 101 5.15 12.56 -5.79
C ALA A 101 4.77 13.58 -4.70
N ASP A 102 3.47 13.72 -4.40
CA ASP A 102 2.98 14.60 -3.34
C ASP A 102 3.17 13.99 -1.94
N THR A 103 2.74 14.66 -0.88
CA THR A 103 2.79 14.15 0.50
C THR A 103 1.47 14.42 1.23
N PRO A 104 0.71 13.37 1.60
CA PRO A 104 0.97 11.95 1.34
C PRO A 104 0.73 11.54 -0.13
N SER A 105 1.37 10.48 -0.59
CA SER A 105 1.12 9.87 -1.92
C SER A 105 1.49 8.38 -1.94
N PHE A 106 1.10 7.70 -3.01
CA PHE A 106 1.31 6.27 -3.21
C PHE A 106 2.01 6.01 -4.54
N ILE A 107 2.87 5.00 -4.56
CA ILE A 107 3.50 4.50 -5.78
C ILE A 107 3.18 3.02 -5.95
N PHE A 108 2.86 2.62 -7.18
CA PHE A 108 2.66 1.25 -7.60
C PHE A 108 3.69 0.97 -8.70
N LEU A 109 4.64 0.08 -8.44
CA LEU A 109 5.75 -0.22 -9.35
C LEU A 109 5.70 -1.70 -9.72
N TRP A 110 5.46 -2.00 -10.99
CA TRP A 110 5.69 -3.35 -11.52
C TRP A 110 7.19 -3.64 -11.52
N VAL A 111 7.58 -4.78 -10.96
CA VAL A 111 8.99 -5.21 -10.83
C VAL A 111 9.25 -6.58 -11.45
N GLY A 112 8.28 -7.10 -12.22
CA GLY A 112 8.47 -8.37 -12.90
C GLY A 112 8.38 -9.60 -12.00
N ASP A 113 9.07 -10.67 -12.38
CA ASP A 113 9.12 -11.93 -11.60
C ASP A 113 10.51 -12.25 -11.02
N GLY A 114 11.58 -11.60 -11.53
CA GLY A 114 12.88 -11.43 -10.90
C GLY A 114 13.72 -12.69 -10.62
N VAL A 115 14.93 -12.73 -11.19
CA VAL A 115 16.01 -13.75 -11.11
C VAL A 115 16.56 -14.05 -9.68
N GLY A 116 15.96 -13.50 -8.63
CA GLY A 116 16.41 -13.62 -7.22
C GLY A 116 15.65 -14.62 -6.35
N LEU A 117 14.64 -15.33 -6.88
CA LEU A 117 13.75 -16.26 -6.15
C LEU A 117 13.62 -17.61 -6.91
N GLU A 118 14.71 -18.02 -7.58
CA GLU A 118 14.70 -18.45 -8.98
C GLU A 118 14.43 -19.93 -9.31
N GLN A 119 14.15 -20.83 -8.37
CA GLN A 119 13.92 -22.25 -8.76
C GLN A 119 12.56 -22.81 -8.34
N GLY A 120 12.01 -22.34 -7.22
CA GLY A 120 10.67 -22.75 -6.76
C GLY A 120 9.52 -22.02 -7.45
N ARG A 121 9.75 -20.76 -7.87
CA ARG A 121 8.72 -19.91 -8.49
C ARG A 121 8.52 -20.12 -9.98
N GLN A 122 9.46 -20.76 -10.69
CA GLN A 122 9.28 -21.06 -12.12
C GLN A 122 8.04 -21.93 -12.39
N CYS A 123 7.52 -22.65 -11.38
CA CYS A 123 6.26 -23.37 -11.46
C CYS A 123 5.00 -22.46 -11.47
N LEU A 124 5.14 -21.18 -11.12
CA LEU A 124 4.06 -20.21 -10.95
C LEU A 124 4.37 -18.93 -11.75
N LYS A 125 3.90 -18.84 -13.01
CA LYS A 125 3.90 -17.57 -13.77
C LYS A 125 3.17 -16.49 -12.97
N LYS A 126 3.90 -15.50 -12.45
CA LYS A 126 3.39 -14.44 -11.56
C LYS A 126 4.31 -13.23 -11.64
N GLU A 127 3.75 -12.05 -11.83
CA GLU A 127 4.47 -10.78 -11.71
C GLU A 127 4.16 -10.09 -10.37
N HIS A 128 5.07 -9.23 -9.92
CA HIS A 128 4.94 -8.46 -8.70
C HIS A 128 4.74 -6.97 -9.00
N CYS A 129 3.76 -6.36 -8.33
CA CYS A 129 3.61 -4.92 -8.24
C CYS A 129 3.86 -4.51 -6.78
N LEU A 130 4.91 -3.75 -6.54
CA LEU A 130 5.23 -3.20 -5.22
C LEU A 130 4.42 -1.94 -4.98
N MET A 131 3.89 -1.80 -3.76
CA MET A 131 3.19 -0.60 -3.32
C MET A 131 4.03 0.15 -2.28
N GLY A 132 4.35 1.42 -2.54
CA GLY A 132 5.07 2.32 -1.63
C GLY A 132 4.18 3.47 -1.13
N ILE A 133 4.51 3.99 0.06
CA ILE A 133 3.82 5.12 0.68
C ILE A 133 4.85 6.23 0.97
N LYS A 134 4.54 7.46 0.54
CA LYS A 134 5.27 8.67 0.92
C LYS A 134 4.44 9.48 1.91
N GLY A 135 5.06 9.92 3.01
CA GLY A 135 4.37 10.64 4.09
C GLY A 135 3.71 9.71 5.10
N THR A 136 2.79 10.25 5.91
CA THR A 136 2.10 9.51 6.97
C THR A 136 0.60 9.47 6.72
N VAL A 137 0.07 8.26 6.55
CA VAL A 137 -1.37 8.01 6.39
C VAL A 137 -1.79 6.95 7.41
N ARG A 138 -2.84 7.24 8.18
CA ARG A 138 -3.38 6.37 9.23
C ARG A 138 -4.79 5.96 8.85
N ARG A 139 -5.02 4.66 8.65
CA ARG A 139 -6.33 4.08 8.31
C ARG A 139 -7.47 4.53 9.24
N SER A 140 -7.17 4.77 10.52
CA SER A 140 -8.16 5.15 11.54
C SER A 140 -8.64 6.60 11.42
N THR A 141 -7.83 7.50 10.87
CA THR A 141 -8.09 8.95 10.87
C THR A 141 -8.14 9.55 9.48
N ASP A 142 -7.46 8.95 8.51
CA ASP A 142 -7.29 9.47 7.15
C ASP A 142 -8.16 8.70 6.15
N GLY A 143 -9.41 8.39 6.53
CA GLY A 143 -10.37 7.69 5.67
C GLY A 143 -10.73 8.48 4.41
N HIS A 144 -10.57 9.80 4.44
CA HIS A 144 -10.73 10.69 3.28
C HIS A 144 -9.55 10.63 2.29
N ILE A 145 -8.46 9.96 2.64
CA ILE A 145 -7.29 9.74 1.76
C ILE A 145 -7.28 8.30 1.24
N ILE A 146 -7.60 7.33 2.10
CA ILE A 146 -7.55 5.92 1.75
C ILE A 146 -8.76 5.12 2.23
N HIS A 147 -9.22 4.20 1.38
CA HIS A 147 -10.12 3.11 1.76
C HIS A 147 -9.38 1.76 1.69
N ALA A 148 -8.67 1.43 2.76
CA ALA A 148 -7.94 0.17 2.86
C ALA A 148 -8.89 -1.06 2.95
N ASN A 149 -8.37 -2.23 2.55
CA ASN A 149 -9.02 -3.54 2.69
C ASN A 149 -10.30 -3.74 1.88
N ILE A 150 -10.54 -2.91 0.85
CA ILE A 150 -11.63 -3.16 -0.10
C ILE A 150 -11.23 -4.27 -1.08
N ASP A 151 -10.00 -4.19 -1.58
CA ASP A 151 -9.43 -5.13 -2.52
C ASP A 151 -8.33 -5.99 -1.88
N THR A 152 -8.06 -7.14 -2.50
CA THR A 152 -6.96 -8.05 -2.17
C THR A 152 -5.66 -7.64 -2.88
N ASP A 153 -4.54 -8.18 -2.42
CA ASP A 153 -3.20 -7.98 -3.00
C ASP A 153 -2.85 -8.97 -4.13
N VAL A 154 -3.85 -9.68 -4.65
CA VAL A 154 -3.70 -10.67 -5.73
C VAL A 154 -4.67 -10.33 -6.84
N ILE A 155 -4.14 -10.27 -8.07
CA ILE A 155 -4.90 -10.26 -9.32
C ILE A 155 -4.65 -11.61 -10.00
N ILE A 156 -5.73 -12.25 -10.47
CA ILE A 156 -5.64 -13.46 -11.28
C ILE A 156 -6.29 -13.12 -12.61
N ALA A 157 -5.47 -13.04 -13.65
CA ALA A 157 -5.91 -12.75 -15.00
C ALA A 157 -5.45 -13.86 -15.94
N GLU A 158 -6.09 -13.92 -17.10
CA GLU A 158 -5.60 -14.74 -18.21
C GLU A 158 -4.21 -14.28 -18.65
N GLU A 159 -3.42 -15.21 -19.18
CA GLU A 159 -2.13 -14.87 -19.76
C GLU A 159 -2.35 -13.99 -21.00
N PRO A 160 -1.66 -12.83 -21.12
CA PRO A 160 -1.87 -11.94 -22.24
C PRO A 160 -1.50 -12.62 -23.57
N PRO A 161 -2.03 -12.13 -24.71
CA PRO A 161 -1.70 -12.68 -26.02
C PRO A 161 -0.19 -12.75 -26.27
N TYR A 162 0.24 -13.70 -27.09
CA TYR A 162 1.64 -13.84 -27.45
C TYR A 162 2.20 -12.52 -27.98
N GLY A 163 3.28 -12.05 -27.34
CA GLY A 163 3.91 -10.78 -27.66
C GLY A 163 3.30 -9.55 -26.98
N SER A 164 2.44 -9.72 -25.98
CA SER A 164 1.91 -8.63 -25.18
C SER A 164 2.52 -8.64 -23.78
N THR A 165 2.93 -7.46 -23.32
CA THR A 165 3.40 -7.20 -21.95
C THR A 165 2.34 -6.54 -21.08
N ALA A 166 1.12 -6.37 -21.62
CA ALA A 166 0.03 -5.63 -21.00
C ALA A 166 -0.34 -6.21 -19.63
N LYS A 167 -0.52 -5.31 -18.67
CA LYS A 167 -0.92 -5.66 -17.31
C LYS A 167 -2.45 -5.72 -17.21
N PRO A 168 -3.00 -6.49 -16.25
CA PRO A 168 -4.44 -6.57 -16.06
C PRO A 168 -5.05 -5.20 -15.68
N GLU A 169 -6.18 -4.86 -16.31
CA GLU A 169 -6.90 -3.59 -16.04
C GLU A 169 -7.38 -3.48 -14.58
N ASP A 170 -7.58 -4.61 -13.90
CA ASP A 170 -7.94 -4.68 -12.47
C ASP A 170 -6.99 -3.87 -11.57
N MET A 171 -5.75 -3.64 -12.00
CA MET A 171 -4.81 -2.79 -11.28
C MET A 171 -5.35 -1.36 -11.08
N TYR A 172 -5.95 -0.75 -12.11
CA TYR A 172 -6.52 0.59 -11.99
C TYR A 172 -7.64 0.63 -10.96
N ARG A 173 -8.51 -0.39 -10.96
CA ARG A 173 -9.63 -0.52 -10.02
C ARG A 173 -9.14 -0.61 -8.58
N ILE A 174 -8.15 -1.46 -8.31
CA ILE A 174 -7.53 -1.60 -6.98
C ILE A 174 -6.96 -0.25 -6.52
N ILE A 175 -6.24 0.44 -7.39
CA ILE A 175 -5.64 1.74 -7.09
C ILE A 175 -6.71 2.80 -6.80
N GLU A 176 -7.70 2.92 -7.67
CA GLU A 176 -8.81 3.89 -7.56
C GLU A 176 -9.69 3.63 -6.35
N HIS A 177 -9.84 2.36 -5.95
CA HIS A 177 -10.53 1.99 -4.73
C HIS A 177 -9.74 2.34 -3.48
N PHE A 178 -8.45 2.05 -3.50
CA PHE A 178 -7.57 2.25 -2.36
C PHE A 178 -7.31 3.74 -2.09
N ALA A 179 -6.87 4.50 -3.09
CA ALA A 179 -6.42 5.89 -2.96
C ALA A 179 -7.46 6.87 -3.53
N LEU A 180 -7.94 7.77 -2.66
CA LEU A 180 -8.94 8.77 -3.03
C LEU A 180 -8.35 10.01 -3.71
N GLY A 181 -7.02 10.10 -3.86
CA GLY A 181 -6.39 11.16 -4.64
C GLY A 181 -6.71 11.04 -6.14
N ARG A 182 -7.12 12.15 -6.74
CA ARG A 182 -7.57 12.26 -8.14
C ARG A 182 -6.45 12.59 -9.11
N ARG A 183 -5.27 13.01 -8.62
CA ARG A 183 -4.10 13.30 -9.47
C ARG A 183 -3.31 12.02 -9.64
N ARG A 184 -3.69 11.22 -10.63
CA ARG A 184 -3.10 9.91 -10.92
C ARG A 184 -2.24 9.97 -12.18
N LEU A 185 -1.00 9.53 -12.06
CA LEU A 185 -0.03 9.48 -13.17
C LEU A 185 0.31 8.02 -13.46
N GLU A 186 0.34 7.66 -14.73
CA GLU A 186 0.93 6.43 -15.22
C GLU A 186 2.16 6.76 -16.07
N LEU A 187 3.31 6.25 -15.65
CA LEU A 187 4.56 6.32 -16.40
C LEU A 187 4.74 5.04 -17.22
N PHE A 188 5.30 5.18 -18.41
CA PHE A 188 5.49 4.11 -19.41
C PHE A 188 4.22 3.60 -20.08
N GLY A 189 3.10 4.29 -19.92
CA GLY A 189 1.86 3.89 -20.57
C GLY A 189 1.88 4.06 -22.10
N GLU A 190 1.10 3.24 -22.76
CA GLU A 190 0.84 3.23 -24.19
C GLU A 190 -0.61 3.62 -24.49
N ASP A 191 -1.01 3.62 -25.76
CA ASP A 191 -2.37 4.00 -26.18
C ASP A 191 -3.47 3.16 -25.50
N HIS A 192 -3.19 1.88 -25.22
CA HIS A 192 -4.13 0.99 -24.56
C HIS A 192 -4.31 1.27 -23.05
N ASN A 193 -3.40 2.06 -22.45
CA ASN A 193 -3.46 2.47 -21.04
C ASN A 193 -4.25 3.76 -20.82
N ILE A 194 -4.64 4.47 -21.88
CA ILE A 194 -5.33 5.77 -21.77
C ILE A 194 -6.67 5.59 -21.02
N ARG A 195 -6.79 6.23 -19.85
CA ARG A 195 -7.92 6.05 -18.93
C ARG A 195 -8.41 7.39 -18.36
N SER A 196 -9.73 7.54 -18.23
CA SER A 196 -10.33 8.68 -17.53
C SER A 196 -9.86 8.74 -16.08
N GLY A 197 -9.52 9.94 -15.59
CA GLY A 197 -8.98 10.13 -14.25
C GLY A 197 -7.47 9.87 -14.11
N TRP A 198 -6.79 9.58 -15.23
CA TRP A 198 -5.36 9.37 -15.31
C TRP A 198 -4.70 10.32 -16.32
N LEU A 199 -3.45 10.69 -15.99
CA LEU A 199 -2.49 11.21 -16.94
C LEU A 199 -1.55 10.07 -17.34
N THR A 200 -1.50 9.72 -18.62
CA THR A 200 -0.64 8.65 -19.15
C THR A 200 0.58 9.25 -19.86
N VAL A 201 1.79 8.86 -19.49
CA VAL A 201 3.03 9.41 -20.05
C VAL A 201 3.94 8.29 -20.50
N GLY A 202 4.36 8.31 -21.76
CA GLY A 202 5.23 7.25 -22.28
C GLY A 202 5.59 7.42 -23.76
N LYS A 203 6.65 6.73 -24.18
CA LYS A 203 7.18 6.76 -25.55
C LYS A 203 6.26 6.04 -26.53
N GLY A 204 5.56 5.01 -26.06
CA GLY A 204 4.65 4.16 -26.85
C GLY A 204 3.33 4.82 -27.23
N LEU A 205 3.03 6.02 -26.71
CA LEU A 205 1.86 6.78 -27.11
C LEU A 205 1.96 7.24 -28.58
N SER A 206 0.84 7.26 -29.31
CA SER A 206 0.80 7.72 -30.71
C SER A 206 0.79 9.24 -30.82
N SER A 207 0.25 9.96 -29.83
CA SER A 207 0.07 11.41 -29.83
C SER A 207 0.07 11.99 -28.40
N SER A 208 -0.15 13.30 -28.28
CA SER A 208 -0.27 14.00 -26.98
C SER A 208 -1.49 14.92 -26.98
N ASN A 209 -2.20 14.98 -25.86
CA ASN A 209 -3.25 15.99 -25.60
C ASN A 209 -3.06 16.73 -24.27
N PHE A 210 -2.01 16.40 -23.50
CA PHE A 210 -1.76 16.99 -22.19
C PHE A 210 -1.56 18.51 -22.27
N ASN A 211 -2.31 19.21 -21.42
CA ASN A 211 -2.13 20.63 -21.14
C ASN A 211 -2.20 20.82 -19.63
N SER A 212 -1.13 21.33 -19.02
CA SER A 212 -0.98 21.43 -17.57
C SER A 212 -2.02 22.34 -16.95
N GLU A 213 -2.35 23.48 -17.56
CA GLU A 213 -3.37 24.39 -17.03
C GLU A 213 -4.77 23.78 -17.04
N ALA A 214 -5.13 23.07 -18.11
CA ALA A 214 -6.40 22.35 -18.22
C ALA A 214 -6.45 21.17 -17.25
N TYR A 215 -5.35 20.45 -17.06
CA TYR A 215 -5.24 19.35 -16.11
C TYR A 215 -5.48 19.85 -14.68
N VAL A 216 -4.73 20.88 -14.28
CA VAL A 216 -4.75 21.47 -12.94
C VAL A 216 -6.12 22.03 -12.56
N ARG A 217 -6.86 22.60 -13.52
CA ARG A 217 -8.21 23.17 -13.28
C ARG A 217 -9.21 22.15 -12.71
N ASN A 218 -8.98 20.85 -12.89
CA ASN A 218 -9.83 19.80 -12.31
C ASN A 218 -9.67 19.66 -10.78
N PHE A 219 -8.62 20.23 -10.20
CA PHE A 219 -8.19 20.01 -8.82
C PHE A 219 -7.97 21.30 -8.03
N SER A 220 -8.25 22.46 -8.64
CA SER A 220 -8.15 23.76 -7.98
C SER A 220 -9.36 24.04 -7.08
N ASP A 221 -9.14 24.73 -5.97
CA ASP A 221 -10.21 25.25 -5.12
C ASP A 221 -10.93 26.46 -5.74
N LYS A 222 -11.85 27.06 -4.98
CA LYS A 222 -12.64 28.22 -5.41
C LYS A 222 -11.79 29.46 -5.73
N ASP A 223 -10.59 29.53 -5.18
CA ASP A 223 -9.62 30.62 -5.40
C ASP A 223 -8.62 30.28 -6.52
N GLY A 224 -8.79 29.13 -7.18
CA GLY A 224 -7.88 28.66 -8.22
C GLY A 224 -6.59 28.04 -7.68
N LYS A 225 -6.47 27.79 -6.37
CA LYS A 225 -5.27 27.20 -5.77
C LYS A 225 -5.33 25.69 -5.79
N VAL A 226 -4.19 25.07 -6.09
CA VAL A 226 -4.02 23.62 -6.04
C VAL A 226 -3.44 23.24 -4.70
N TRP A 227 -3.93 22.14 -4.14
CA TRP A 227 -3.30 21.59 -2.95
C TRP A 227 -1.85 21.20 -3.23
N VAL A 228 -0.96 21.64 -2.35
CA VAL A 228 0.45 21.25 -2.33
C VAL A 228 0.70 20.61 -0.98
N GLY A 229 0.99 19.31 -0.98
CA GLY A 229 1.36 18.59 0.23
C GLY A 229 2.73 19.01 0.77
N GLY A 230 3.03 18.54 1.98
CA GLY A 230 4.23 18.90 2.73
C GLY A 230 3.92 19.59 4.07
N GLY A 231 4.97 19.89 4.84
CA GLY A 231 4.82 20.58 6.13
C GLY A 231 4.14 19.75 7.24
N GLY A 232 4.07 18.42 7.10
CA GLY A 232 3.56 17.51 8.12
C GLY A 232 2.03 17.51 8.29
N ARG A 233 1.28 18.05 7.32
CA ARG A 233 -0.19 18.08 7.35
C ARG A 233 -0.78 17.28 6.20
N ASN A 234 -1.82 16.52 6.50
CA ASN A 234 -2.63 15.82 5.52
C ASN A 234 -3.63 16.79 4.87
N PRO A 235 -4.06 16.54 3.62
CA PRO A 235 -5.12 17.31 2.99
C PRO A 235 -6.41 17.25 3.81
N PRO A 236 -7.19 18.34 3.87
CA PRO A 236 -8.50 18.30 4.50
C PRO A 236 -9.47 17.42 3.68
N PRO A 237 -10.50 16.82 4.30
CA PRO A 237 -11.45 15.93 3.61
C PRO A 237 -12.14 16.53 2.38
N GLU A 238 -12.33 17.84 2.36
CA GLU A 238 -12.96 18.60 1.28
C GLU A 238 -11.98 19.06 0.18
N ALA A 239 -10.71 18.64 0.24
CA ALA A 239 -9.72 19.07 -0.74
C ALA A 239 -10.15 18.66 -2.17
N PRO A 240 -10.12 19.57 -3.16
CA PRO A 240 -10.67 19.28 -4.50
C PRO A 240 -9.97 18.17 -5.27
N HIS A 241 -8.72 17.86 -4.92
CA HIS A 241 -7.97 16.75 -5.50
C HIS A 241 -8.37 15.38 -4.91
N LEU A 242 -9.31 15.31 -3.96
CA LEU A 242 -9.81 14.06 -3.39
C LEU A 242 -11.16 13.68 -3.99
N VAL A 243 -11.38 12.38 -4.15
CA VAL A 243 -12.70 11.78 -4.36
C VAL A 243 -13.43 11.82 -3.03
N LEU A 244 -14.45 12.66 -2.92
CA LEU A 244 -15.27 12.75 -1.72
C LEU A 244 -15.96 11.40 -1.46
N THR A 245 -15.97 10.94 -0.22
CA THR A 245 -16.70 9.73 0.18
C THR A 245 -18.18 10.05 0.43
N THR A 246 -19.04 9.02 0.48
CA THR A 246 -20.46 9.17 0.83
C THR A 246 -20.79 8.43 2.12
N PRO A 247 -21.86 8.80 2.85
CA PRO A 247 -22.29 8.08 4.05
C PRO A 247 -22.53 6.57 3.80
N GLU A 248 -23.01 6.20 2.62
CA GLU A 248 -23.26 4.82 2.22
C GLU A 248 -21.95 4.04 2.05
N ILE A 249 -20.96 4.63 1.36
CA ILE A 249 -19.62 4.04 1.24
C ILE A 249 -18.97 3.92 2.61
N GLU A 250 -19.07 4.96 3.44
CA GLU A 250 -18.56 4.95 4.81
C GLU A 250 -19.21 3.88 5.70
N ALA A 251 -20.49 3.57 5.48
CA ALA A 251 -21.21 2.55 6.22
C ALA A 251 -20.83 1.12 5.80
N LEU A 252 -20.51 0.91 4.51
CA LEU A 252 -20.20 -0.40 3.94
C LEU A 252 -18.71 -0.75 4.00
N ARG A 253 -17.81 0.24 3.92
CA ARG A 253 -16.38 -0.03 3.82
C ARG A 253 -15.80 -0.65 5.11
N PRO A 254 -14.79 -1.53 5.01
CA PRO A 254 -14.08 -2.05 6.18
C PRO A 254 -13.42 -0.93 6.99
N LYS A 255 -13.61 -0.97 8.32
CA LYS A 255 -13.03 -0.03 9.28
C LYS A 255 -12.47 -0.77 10.49
N SER A 256 -11.43 -0.21 11.10
CA SER A 256 -10.91 -0.72 12.37
C SER A 256 -11.99 -0.62 13.47
N PRO A 257 -12.11 -1.61 14.36
CA PRO A 257 -13.05 -1.55 15.48
C PRO A 257 -12.78 -0.32 16.37
N MET A 258 -13.83 0.36 16.83
CA MET A 258 -13.68 1.48 17.76
C MET A 258 -13.37 0.97 19.17
N LYS A 259 -12.29 1.46 19.79
CA LYS A 259 -11.87 1.06 21.16
C LYS A 259 -12.98 1.24 22.22
N ASN A 260 -13.92 2.17 22.04
CA ASN A 260 -14.98 2.44 23.01
C ASN A 260 -16.16 1.45 22.97
N GLN A 261 -16.31 0.65 21.92
CA GLN A 261 -17.40 -0.34 21.85
C GLN A 261 -17.12 -1.57 22.72
N GLN A 262 -15.84 -1.90 22.97
CA GLN A 262 -15.46 -3.00 23.86
C GLN A 262 -15.70 -2.68 25.34
N GLN A 263 -15.64 -1.41 25.76
CA GLN A 263 -15.94 -1.04 27.15
C GLN A 263 -17.44 -1.10 27.48
N MET A 264 -18.33 -0.76 26.54
CA MET A 264 -19.77 -0.93 26.77
C MET A 264 -20.21 -2.40 26.78
N GLN A 265 -19.55 -3.28 26.02
CA GLN A 265 -19.89 -4.70 25.98
C GLN A 265 -19.34 -5.47 27.21
N GLN A 266 -18.30 -4.97 27.88
CA GLN A 266 -17.85 -5.50 29.18
C GLN A 266 -18.71 -5.04 30.36
N GLN A 267 -19.39 -3.88 30.28
CA GLN A 267 -20.30 -3.44 31.35
C GLN A 267 -21.69 -4.10 31.31
N GLN A 268 -22.14 -4.61 30.16
CA GLN A 268 -23.39 -5.38 30.08
C GLN A 268 -23.24 -6.85 30.45
N SER A 269 -22.01 -7.40 30.46
CA SER A 269 -21.75 -8.78 30.86
C SER A 269 -21.67 -8.98 32.38
N ALA A 270 -21.57 -7.90 33.17
CA ALA A 270 -21.38 -7.96 34.63
C ALA A 270 -22.67 -7.72 35.45
N SER A 271 -23.84 -7.59 34.82
CA SER A 271 -25.10 -7.23 35.51
C SER A 271 -26.19 -8.31 35.50
N ILE A 272 -25.87 -9.56 35.14
CA ILE A 272 -26.79 -10.68 35.34
C ILE A 272 -26.23 -11.61 36.43
N SER A 273 -26.59 -11.32 37.67
CA SER A 273 -26.60 -12.31 38.75
C SER A 273 -27.91 -12.16 39.53
N LEU A 274 -28.63 -13.27 39.56
CA LEU A 274 -30.05 -13.41 39.90
C LEU A 274 -30.37 -12.98 41.34
N THR A 275 -31.48 -12.25 41.49
CA THR A 275 -32.20 -12.10 42.76
C THR A 275 -33.03 -13.36 43.04
N THR A 276 -32.77 -14.01 44.17
CA THR A 276 -33.72 -14.95 44.79
C THR A 276 -34.16 -14.40 46.15
N ALA A 277 -35.47 -14.36 46.34
CA ALA A 277 -36.14 -13.91 47.55
C ALA A 277 -35.89 -14.88 48.72
N ASN A 278 -35.76 -14.34 49.94
CA ASN A 278 -36.27 -15.02 51.12
C ASN A 278 -36.62 -14.05 52.26
N SER A 279 -37.77 -14.30 52.88
CA SER A 279 -38.40 -13.53 53.94
C SER A 279 -38.09 -14.10 55.33
N SER A 280 -37.88 -13.21 56.33
CA SER A 280 -38.62 -13.12 57.62
C SER A 280 -37.79 -12.79 58.89
N ASN A 281 -38.31 -11.76 59.60
CA ASN A 281 -38.36 -11.51 61.06
C ASN A 281 -37.11 -11.20 61.91
N LYS A 282 -36.99 -9.94 62.40
CA LYS A 282 -37.34 -9.50 63.79
C LYS A 282 -36.90 -8.05 64.12
N ARG A 283 -37.92 -7.18 64.37
CA ARG A 283 -38.14 -6.15 65.42
C ARG A 283 -37.09 -5.08 65.86
N PRO A 284 -37.54 -3.94 66.46
CA PRO A 284 -37.10 -2.59 66.09
C PRO A 284 -36.57 -1.72 67.24
N THR A 285 -35.84 -0.66 66.91
CA THR A 285 -35.64 0.62 67.65
C THR A 285 -35.00 1.59 66.63
N GLY A 286 -35.21 2.90 66.55
CA GLY A 286 -35.98 3.90 67.27
C GLY A 286 -35.53 5.27 66.73
N ASN A 287 -36.48 6.21 66.61
CA ASN A 287 -36.35 7.68 66.50
C ASN A 287 -35.78 8.35 65.22
N SER A 288 -36.67 9.16 64.62
CA SER A 288 -36.42 10.36 63.81
C SER A 288 -36.32 11.62 64.72
N PRO A 289 -36.33 12.87 64.21
CA PRO A 289 -35.57 13.53 63.13
C PRO A 289 -34.99 14.91 63.57
N GLN A 290 -34.27 15.62 62.68
CA GLN A 290 -34.18 17.11 62.48
C GLN A 290 -32.76 17.49 62.02
N ASN A 291 -32.55 17.90 60.76
CA ASN A 291 -32.81 19.21 60.14
C ASN A 291 -32.00 20.35 60.80
N HIS A 292 -31.09 21.00 60.05
CA HIS A 292 -30.89 22.46 60.04
C HIS A 292 -30.01 22.93 58.87
N ASN A 293 -30.42 24.08 58.34
CA ASN A 293 -29.84 24.87 57.26
C ASN A 293 -28.45 25.45 57.56
N ALA A 294 -27.80 25.85 56.46
CA ALA A 294 -26.61 26.67 56.21
C ALA A 294 -26.53 28.01 57.01
N PRO A 295 -25.64 28.99 56.73
CA PRO A 295 -24.43 29.04 55.86
C PRO A 295 -23.21 29.68 56.58
N ASN A 296 -22.01 29.68 55.99
CA ASN A 296 -21.14 30.86 56.11
C ASN A 296 -20.05 30.98 55.04
N LEU A 297 -19.72 32.24 54.83
CA LEU A 297 -19.02 32.89 53.73
C LEU A 297 -17.51 33.03 54.01
N ASN A 298 -16.77 33.32 52.95
CA ASN A 298 -15.52 34.12 52.86
C ASN A 298 -14.13 33.47 53.01
N GLN A 299 -13.42 33.49 51.87
CA GLN A 299 -12.24 34.35 51.60
C GLN A 299 -10.85 33.68 51.54
N GLU A 300 -10.26 33.82 50.34
CA GLU A 300 -8.85 33.96 49.93
C GLU A 300 -7.74 33.19 50.69
N ALA A 301 -6.97 32.38 49.94
CA ALA A 301 -5.52 32.60 49.79
C ALA A 301 -4.88 31.53 48.90
N SER A 302 -4.06 31.99 47.97
CA SER A 302 -3.05 31.22 47.25
C SER A 302 -2.11 30.50 48.22
N SER A 303 -1.86 29.21 48.00
CA SER A 303 -0.56 28.61 48.32
C SER A 303 -0.30 27.39 47.44
N SER A 304 0.83 27.44 46.77
CA SER A 304 1.54 26.35 46.13
C SER A 304 1.71 25.16 47.08
N ASN A 305 1.50 23.93 46.59
CA ASN A 305 2.35 22.80 46.95
C ASN A 305 2.23 21.64 45.96
N ILE A 306 3.39 21.18 45.53
CA ILE A 306 3.69 19.95 44.80
C ILE A 306 3.45 18.75 45.73
N PRO A 307 2.99 17.60 45.20
CA PRO A 307 3.35 16.31 45.79
C PRO A 307 4.25 15.48 44.86
N SER A 308 5.23 14.88 45.53
CA SER A 308 6.35 14.06 45.11
C SER A 308 6.02 12.85 44.19
N PRO A 309 7.01 12.33 43.43
CA PRO A 309 6.86 11.15 42.60
C PRO A 309 7.47 9.86 43.20
N ALA A 310 6.99 8.73 42.65
CA ALA A 310 7.60 7.39 42.54
C ALA A 310 7.58 6.48 43.78
N PRO A 311 7.58 5.13 43.60
CA PRO A 311 8.72 4.39 43.03
C PRO A 311 8.26 3.44 41.89
N TRP A 312 9.04 3.10 40.87
CA TRP A 312 10.22 2.24 40.93
C TRP A 312 11.10 2.51 39.69
N ALA A 313 12.36 2.85 39.89
CA ALA A 313 13.46 2.69 38.93
C ALA A 313 14.74 2.49 39.75
N SER A 314 15.58 1.48 39.45
CA SER A 314 16.89 1.62 38.76
C SER A 314 17.91 0.71 39.52
N PRO A 315 19.07 0.28 38.97
CA PRO A 315 19.98 1.18 38.27
C PRO A 315 20.79 0.63 37.08
N MET A 316 21.22 1.62 36.29
CA MET A 316 22.31 1.57 35.34
C MET A 316 23.56 2.07 36.07
N GLU A 317 24.68 1.36 35.96
CA GLU A 317 26.00 1.87 36.35
C GLU A 317 26.72 2.43 35.12
N ALA A 318 27.31 3.60 35.30
CA ALA A 318 28.18 4.28 34.36
C ALA A 318 29.58 4.38 34.97
N PHE A 319 30.64 4.21 34.17
CA PHE A 319 31.93 4.85 34.46
C PHE A 319 32.73 5.15 33.19
N LYS A 320 33.38 6.32 33.21
CA LYS A 320 34.14 6.99 32.14
C LYS A 320 35.51 6.37 31.86
N GLY A 321 36.03 6.57 30.65
CA GLY A 321 37.46 6.47 30.31
C GLY A 321 37.75 7.05 28.92
N ARG A 322 38.85 7.79 28.78
CA ARG A 322 39.25 8.68 27.67
C ARG A 322 40.41 8.05 26.88
N GLU A 323 40.53 8.35 25.58
CA GLU A 323 41.74 8.66 24.78
C GLU A 323 41.64 8.19 23.31
N GLY A 324 42.25 8.96 22.40
CA GLY A 324 42.15 8.83 20.94
C GLY A 324 43.31 8.08 20.29
N GLY A 325 43.22 7.88 18.97
CA GLY A 325 44.28 7.33 18.13
C GLY A 325 43.80 6.86 16.76
N HIS A 326 44.64 7.02 15.75
CA HIS A 326 44.45 6.85 14.30
C HIS A 326 44.23 5.40 13.78
N LEU A 327 43.67 5.32 12.55
CA LEU A 327 43.62 4.27 11.47
C LEU A 327 44.84 3.28 11.35
N PRO A 328 44.88 2.22 10.48
CA PRO A 328 44.00 1.78 9.35
C PRO A 328 43.78 0.23 9.12
N SER A 329 43.02 -0.10 8.05
CA SER A 329 43.10 -1.20 7.04
C SER A 329 42.85 -2.70 7.32
N ASP A 330 42.24 -3.32 6.29
CA ASP A 330 42.18 -4.73 5.86
C ASP A 330 41.48 -5.75 6.78
N GLY A 331 40.75 -6.77 6.34
CA GLY A 331 40.59 -7.41 5.05
C GLY A 331 40.36 -8.91 5.32
N GLN A 332 39.25 -9.46 4.80
CA GLN A 332 38.98 -10.89 4.58
C GLN A 332 38.63 -11.86 5.73
N MET A 333 37.67 -12.74 5.38
CA MET A 333 37.47 -14.14 5.78
C MET A 333 36.81 -14.44 7.14
N TYR A 334 35.53 -14.82 7.10
CA TYR A 334 35.06 -16.01 7.82
C TYR A 334 34.01 -16.73 6.98
N ASP A 335 34.40 -17.91 6.48
CA ASP A 335 33.51 -18.94 5.99
C ASP A 335 33.55 -20.11 6.97
N MET A 336 32.50 -20.95 6.91
CA MET A 336 32.50 -22.36 7.29
C MET A 336 32.14 -22.75 8.75
N TYR A 337 30.87 -23.14 8.94
CA TYR A 337 30.54 -24.30 9.78
C TYR A 337 30.62 -25.55 8.91
N GLY A 338 31.69 -26.32 9.08
CA GLY A 338 31.88 -27.62 8.42
C GLY A 338 31.15 -28.74 9.15
N TYR A 339 30.52 -29.64 8.38
CA TYR A 339 30.20 -30.99 8.81
C TYR A 339 31.16 -31.96 8.12
N ASN A 340 31.80 -32.78 8.96
CA ASN A 340 32.92 -33.63 8.63
C ASN A 340 32.42 -35.00 8.13
N ALA A 341 32.90 -35.45 6.97
CA ALA A 341 32.94 -36.86 6.60
C ALA A 341 34.14 -37.09 5.68
N GLN A 342 35.04 -37.95 6.14
CA GLN A 342 36.36 -38.20 5.59
C GLN A 342 36.47 -39.70 5.34
N PHE A 343 36.68 -40.15 4.10
CA PHE A 343 37.46 -41.35 3.74
C PHE A 343 37.83 -41.28 2.24
N GLY A 344 39.09 -41.62 1.95
CA GLY A 344 39.82 -41.29 0.71
C GLY A 344 39.62 -42.22 -0.50
N PRO A 345 40.48 -42.07 -1.54
CA PRO A 345 40.18 -42.37 -2.94
C PRO A 345 40.56 -43.80 -3.36
N PRO A 346 40.20 -44.19 -4.60
CA PRO A 346 41.29 -44.54 -5.53
C PRO A 346 41.08 -44.04 -6.97
N THR A 347 42.20 -43.55 -7.52
CA THR A 347 42.74 -43.74 -8.89
C THR A 347 41.89 -44.44 -9.97
N GLY A 348 41.93 -43.88 -11.19
CA GLY A 348 42.18 -44.67 -12.39
C GLY A 348 41.13 -44.62 -13.51
N ASP A 349 41.57 -44.04 -14.64
CA ASP A 349 41.25 -44.39 -16.03
C ASP A 349 39.94 -43.93 -16.69
N PHE A 350 40.14 -42.86 -17.47
CA PHE A 350 39.66 -42.61 -18.83
C PHE A 350 39.35 -43.89 -19.64
N LEU A 351 38.14 -43.99 -20.19
CA LEU A 351 37.88 -44.60 -21.49
C LEU A 351 36.61 -43.99 -22.11
N ASP A 352 36.81 -43.30 -23.23
CA ASP A 352 35.78 -42.92 -24.20
C ASP A 352 35.03 -44.17 -24.72
N TYR A 353 33.72 -44.07 -24.93
CA TYR A 353 33.04 -44.90 -25.93
C TYR A 353 31.90 -44.15 -26.61
N GLU A 354 32.04 -44.05 -27.93
CA GLU A 354 31.17 -43.35 -28.87
C GLU A 354 29.74 -43.93 -28.95
N SER A 355 28.84 -42.99 -29.25
CA SER A 355 27.61 -43.16 -30.03
C SER A 355 27.70 -44.24 -31.10
N HIS A 356 26.71 -45.13 -31.21
CA HIS A 356 26.06 -45.45 -32.49
C HIS A 356 24.69 -46.14 -32.31
N ARG A 357 23.77 -45.71 -33.17
CA ARG A 357 22.38 -46.15 -33.35
C ARG A 357 22.28 -47.61 -33.81
N GLY A 358 21.11 -48.23 -33.56
CA GLY A 358 20.64 -49.36 -34.36
C GLY A 358 19.41 -50.05 -33.78
N MET A 359 18.23 -49.78 -34.38
CA MET A 359 16.97 -50.49 -34.15
C MET A 359 17.11 -51.99 -34.44
N ASN A 360 16.48 -52.82 -33.60
CA ASN A 360 16.15 -54.20 -33.93
C ASN A 360 14.91 -54.26 -34.83
N MET A 361 15.00 -55.04 -35.91
CA MET A 361 13.87 -55.70 -36.55
C MET A 361 14.14 -57.20 -36.53
N LEU A 362 13.16 -57.93 -36.00
CA LEU A 362 12.98 -59.39 -35.88
C LEU A 362 13.73 -60.12 -34.76
#